data_AF-A0A7J5F1P7-F1
#
_entry.id   AF-A0A7J5F1P7-F1
#
_cell.length_a   1.000
_cell.length_b   1.000
_cell.length_c   1.000
_cell.angle_alpha   90.00
_cell.angle_beta   90.00
_cell.angle_gamma   90.00
#
_symmetry.space_group_name_H-M   'P 1'
#
loop_
_entity.id
_entity.type
_entity.pdbx_description
1 polymer ?
#
loop_
_entity_poly.entity_id
_entity_poly.type
_entity_poly.pdbx_seq_one_letter_code
_entity_poly.pdbx_strand_id
1 'polypeptide(L)'
;MKKPVYSNMTWLADIETELRRIGPGDPPGRVRTVARRIAGIALQRLYRTEAPDVPAVLRKAMEDDTLPDEVRGAVERLAARLDAQFRSPSTDPIGDAQRIVEYVRIAK
;
A
#
# COMPACT_ATOMS: atom_id res chain seq x y z
N MET A 1 4.26 10.71 -28.33
CA MET A 1 3.69 10.72 -26.97
C MET A 1 3.20 9.30 -26.66
N LYS A 2 3.92 8.52 -25.84
CA LYS A 2 3.49 7.16 -25.48
C LYS A 2 2.29 7.27 -24.54
N LYS A 3 1.14 6.69 -24.89
CA LYS A 3 0.02 6.53 -23.96
C LYS A 3 0.48 5.63 -22.81
N PRO A 4 0.23 5.96 -21.54
CA PRO A 4 0.58 5.08 -20.44
C PRO A 4 -0.32 3.85 -20.52
N VAL A 5 0.28 2.69 -20.72
CA VAL A 5 -0.40 1.39 -20.76
C VAL A 5 -0.61 0.98 -19.31
N TYR A 6 -1.66 1.49 -18.67
CA TYR A 6 -2.16 0.97 -17.41
C TYR A 6 -2.91 -0.34 -17.68
N SER A 7 -2.18 -1.38 -18.10
CA SER A 7 -2.75 -2.70 -18.29
C SER A 7 -3.16 -3.24 -16.93
N ASN A 8 -4.41 -3.70 -16.80
CA ASN A 8 -4.96 -4.21 -15.54
C ASN A 8 -4.15 -5.35 -14.88
N MET A 9 -3.24 -5.99 -15.64
CA MET A 9 -2.41 -7.11 -15.20
C MET A 9 -1.06 -6.70 -14.59
N THR A 10 -0.55 -5.48 -14.82
CA THR A 10 0.82 -5.12 -14.41
C THR A 10 0.93 -4.88 -12.89
N TRP A 11 0.03 -4.08 -12.32
CA TRP A 11 0.12 -3.71 -10.91
C TRP A 11 -0.10 -4.89 -9.94
N LEU A 12 -0.93 -5.87 -10.31
CA LEU A 12 -1.10 -7.09 -9.50
C LEU A 12 0.15 -7.98 -9.55
N ALA A 13 0.80 -8.09 -10.70
CA ALA A 13 2.07 -8.82 -10.83
C ALA A 13 3.20 -8.14 -10.02
N ASP A 14 3.20 -6.81 -9.95
CA ASP A 14 4.13 -6.06 -9.11
C ASP A 14 3.88 -6.33 -7.61
N ILE A 15 2.61 -6.39 -7.19
CA ILE A 15 2.23 -6.78 -5.82
C ILE A 15 2.68 -8.20 -5.50
N GLU A 16 2.46 -9.17 -6.39
CA GLU A 16 2.95 -10.53 -6.19
C GLU A 16 4.47 -10.57 -6.06
N THR A 17 5.17 -9.78 -6.86
CA THR A 17 6.63 -9.67 -6.82
C THR A 17 7.09 -9.14 -5.47
N GLU A 18 6.41 -8.14 -4.91
CA GLU A 18 6.71 -7.62 -3.57
C GLU A 18 6.37 -8.64 -2.47
N LEU A 19 5.25 -9.36 -2.57
CA LEU A 19 4.87 -10.41 -1.61
C LEU A 19 5.92 -11.54 -1.54
N ARG A 20 6.51 -11.93 -2.68
CA ARG A 20 7.60 -12.94 -2.72
C ARG A 20 8.88 -12.49 -2.01
N ARG A 21 9.03 -11.21 -1.66
CA ARG A 21 10.20 -10.69 -0.94
C ARG A 21 10.15 -10.94 0.56
N ILE A 22 9.02 -11.42 1.08
CA ILE A 22 8.87 -11.75 2.49
C ILE A 22 8.48 -13.21 2.69
N GLY A 23 8.97 -13.79 3.78
CA GLY A 23 8.66 -15.15 4.20
C GLY A 23 8.41 -15.25 5.71
N PRO A 24 8.08 -16.46 6.19
CA PRO A 24 7.91 -16.71 7.62
C PRO A 24 9.17 -16.32 8.42
N GLY A 25 8.99 -15.58 9.51
CA GLY A 25 10.08 -15.17 10.39
C GLY A 25 10.86 -13.93 9.95
N ASP A 26 10.47 -13.27 8.85
CA ASP A 26 11.13 -12.04 8.44
C ASP A 26 11.03 -10.91 9.48
N PRO A 27 12.03 -10.02 9.58
CA PRO A 27 12.00 -8.93 10.53
C PRO A 27 10.77 -8.02 10.34
N PRO A 28 10.11 -7.56 11.42
CA PRO A 28 8.92 -6.71 11.32
C PRO A 28 9.11 -5.45 10.47
N GLY A 29 10.32 -4.87 10.47
CA GLY A 29 10.66 -3.71 9.63
C GLY A 29 10.63 -4.01 8.12
N ARG A 30 11.05 -5.22 7.72
CA ARG A 30 11.01 -5.68 6.33
C ARG A 30 9.56 -5.91 5.90
N VAL A 31 8.78 -6.59 6.73
CA VAL A 31 7.34 -6.83 6.50
C VAL A 31 6.60 -5.51 6.28
N ARG A 32 6.84 -4.50 7.14
CA ARG A 32 6.24 -3.16 6.97
C ARG A 32 6.68 -2.45 5.70
N THR A 33 7.95 -2.58 5.31
CA THR A 33 8.46 -1.97 4.08
C THR A 33 7.76 -2.56 2.86
N VAL A 34 7.59 -3.89 2.82
CA VAL A 34 6.88 -4.58 1.74
C VAL A 34 5.40 -4.22 1.73
N ALA A 35 4.74 -4.21 2.89
CA ALA A 35 3.35 -3.78 3.03
C ALA A 35 3.12 -2.36 2.45
N ARG A 36 3.98 -1.40 2.78
CA ARG A 36 3.90 -0.04 2.24
C ARG A 36 4.07 -0.01 0.73
N ARG A 37 4.99 -0.80 0.17
CA ARG A 37 5.18 -0.90 -1.29
C ARG A 37 3.94 -1.46 -1.98
N ILE A 38 3.36 -2.52 -1.45
CA ILE A 38 2.11 -3.13 -1.95
C ILE A 38 0.97 -2.10 -1.93
N ALA A 39 0.76 -1.43 -0.79
CA ALA A 39 -0.24 -0.38 -0.68
C ALA A 39 0.04 0.78 -1.66
N GLY A 40 1.29 1.17 -1.81
CA GLY A 40 1.72 2.21 -2.75
C GLY A 40 1.37 1.88 -4.20
N ILE A 41 1.65 0.65 -4.64
CA ILE A 41 1.31 0.16 -6.00
C ILE A 41 -0.21 0.23 -6.23
N ALA A 42 -1.01 -0.21 -5.26
CA ALA A 42 -2.47 -0.15 -5.34
C ALA A 42 -2.98 1.30 -5.41
N LEU A 43 -2.49 2.18 -4.54
CA LEU A 43 -2.91 3.59 -4.51
C LEU A 43 -2.45 4.37 -5.74
N GLN A 44 -1.27 4.06 -6.30
CA GLN A 44 -0.83 4.60 -7.59
C GLN A 44 -1.82 4.26 -8.69
N ARG A 45 -2.34 3.02 -8.71
CA ARG A 45 -3.37 2.58 -9.66
C ARG A 45 -4.69 3.32 -9.46
N LEU A 46 -5.12 3.50 -8.21
CA LEU A 46 -6.34 4.23 -7.86
C LEU A 46 -6.26 5.70 -8.33
N TYR A 47 -5.16 6.38 -8.00
CA TYR A 47 -4.94 7.78 -8.33
C TYR A 47 -4.40 8.03 -9.73
N ARG A 48 -4.20 6.97 -10.52
CA ARG A 48 -3.65 7.01 -11.89
C ARG A 48 -2.37 7.87 -11.97
N THR A 49 -1.46 7.63 -11.02
CA THR A 49 -0.21 8.38 -10.89
C THR A 49 0.99 7.45 -11.00
N GLU A 50 2.06 7.95 -11.62
CA GLU A 50 3.36 7.28 -11.69
C GLU A 50 4.27 7.68 -10.52
N ALA A 51 3.76 8.41 -9.52
CA ALA A 51 4.56 8.94 -8.43
C ALA A 51 5.35 7.82 -7.72
N PRO A 52 6.69 7.80 -7.83
CA PRO A 52 7.50 6.71 -7.27
C PRO A 52 7.56 6.74 -5.74
N ASP A 53 7.08 7.83 -5.12
CA ASP A 53 7.14 8.08 -3.69
C ASP A 53 5.92 7.48 -2.97
N VAL A 54 6.12 6.30 -2.40
CA VAL A 54 5.14 5.58 -1.57
C VAL A 54 4.64 6.44 -0.40
N PRO A 55 5.49 7.08 0.42
CA PRO A 55 5.06 8.04 1.43
C PRO A 55 4.12 9.14 0.90
N ALA A 56 4.40 9.71 -0.27
CA ALA A 56 3.53 10.75 -0.85
C ALA A 56 2.15 10.19 -1.23
N VAL A 57 2.10 9.00 -1.84
CA VAL A 57 0.81 8.39 -2.22
C VAL A 57 -0.03 7.98 -1.01
N LEU A 58 0.62 7.51 0.06
CA LEU A 58 -0.06 7.21 1.32
C LEU A 58 -0.62 8.48 1.97
N ARG A 59 0.14 9.59 1.96
CA ARG A 59 -0.36 10.88 2.47
C ARG A 59 -1.58 11.36 1.70
N LYS A 60 -1.53 11.30 0.38
CA LYS A 60 -2.67 11.63 -0.46
C LYS A 60 -3.91 10.79 -0.11
N ALA A 61 -3.73 9.50 0.18
CA ALA A 61 -4.83 8.63 0.58
C ALA A 61 -5.39 8.93 1.97
N MET A 62 -4.58 9.38 2.93
CA MET A 62 -5.09 9.84 4.23
C MET A 62 -5.97 11.09 4.10
N GLU A 63 -5.66 11.95 3.13
CA GLU A 63 -6.39 13.19 2.83
C GLU A 63 -7.61 12.97 1.91
N ASP A 64 -7.83 11.73 1.44
CA ASP A 64 -8.91 11.40 0.53
C ASP A 64 -10.19 11.02 1.27
N ASP A 65 -11.09 12.00 1.40
CA ASP A 65 -12.35 11.83 2.11
C ASP A 65 -13.33 10.86 1.45
N THR A 66 -13.05 10.41 0.21
CA THR A 66 -13.88 9.44 -0.51
C THR A 66 -13.55 7.99 -0.16
N LEU A 67 -12.42 7.74 0.52
CA LEU A 67 -12.06 6.39 0.95
C LEU A 67 -12.93 5.92 2.12
N PRO A 68 -13.39 4.65 2.11
CA PRO A 68 -14.03 4.04 3.26
C PRO A 68 -13.14 4.08 4.51
N ASP A 69 -13.75 4.24 5.68
CA ASP A 69 -13.04 4.36 6.97
C ASP A 69 -12.07 3.19 7.21
N GLU A 70 -12.45 1.96 6.83
CA GLU A 70 -11.58 0.79 6.96
C GLU A 70 -10.29 0.93 6.13
N VAL A 71 -10.41 1.42 4.90
CA VAL A 71 -9.28 1.63 3.98
C VAL A 71 -8.42 2.77 4.48
N ARG A 72 -9.02 3.88 4.90
CA ARG A 72 -8.32 5.03 5.47
C ARG A 72 -7.54 4.64 6.72
N GLY A 73 -8.17 3.90 7.64
CA GLY A 73 -7.50 3.41 8.84
C GLY A 73 -6.32 2.47 8.52
N ALA A 74 -6.42 1.64 7.48
CA ALA A 74 -5.30 0.82 7.02
C ALA A 74 -4.16 1.68 6.46
N VAL A 75 -4.48 2.70 5.66
CA VAL A 75 -3.50 3.67 5.14
C VAL A 75 -2.80 4.39 6.29
N GLU A 76 -3.54 4.90 7.28
CA GLU A 76 -2.99 5.59 8.45
C GLU A 76 -2.02 4.70 9.24
N ARG A 77 -2.43 3.45 9.54
CA ARG A 77 -1.57 2.49 10.26
C ARG A 77 -0.29 2.18 9.49
N LEU A 78 -0.36 2.08 8.16
CA LEU A 78 0.82 1.87 7.31
C LEU A 78 1.69 3.14 7.22
N ALA A 79 1.10 4.32 7.11
CA ALA A 79 1.82 5.59 7.02
C ALA A 79 2.47 6.01 8.34
N ALA A 80 1.96 5.52 9.46
CA ALA A 80 2.42 5.89 10.79
C ALA A 80 3.91 5.61 11.01
N ARG A 81 4.54 6.55 11.73
CA ARG A 81 5.87 6.38 12.30
C ARG A 81 5.83 5.35 13.44
N LEU A 82 7.00 4.78 13.74
CA LEU A 82 7.14 3.98 14.94
C LEU A 82 7.05 4.88 16.18
N ASP A 83 6.52 4.34 17.27
CA ASP A 83 6.54 5.01 18.57
C ASP A 83 7.96 5.02 19.17
N ALA A 84 8.11 5.65 20.35
CA ALA A 84 9.38 5.71 21.07
C ALA A 84 9.92 4.32 21.49
N GLN A 85 9.09 3.28 21.41
CA GLN A 85 9.44 1.89 21.69
C GLN A 85 9.61 1.07 20.39
N PHE A 86 9.74 1.73 19.24
CA PHE A 86 9.91 1.11 17.91
C PHE A 86 8.73 0.22 17.48
N ARG A 87 7.54 0.42 18.07
CA ARG A 87 6.32 -0.31 17.73
C ARG A 87 5.56 0.42 16.62
N SER A 88 4.97 -0.36 15.74
CA SER A 88 4.07 0.15 14.71
C SER A 88 2.63 0.00 15.20
N PRO A 89 1.72 0.93 14.88
CA PRO A 89 0.30 0.75 15.17
C PRO A 89 -0.35 -0.36 14.32
N SER A 90 0.28 -0.75 13.21
CA SER A 90 -0.15 -1.90 12.41
C SER A 90 0.36 -3.21 13.03
N THR A 91 -0.55 -4.03 13.56
CA THR A 91 -0.23 -5.40 14.04
C THR A 91 -0.18 -6.42 12.90
N ASP A 92 -0.84 -6.12 11.77
CA ASP A 92 -0.81 -6.93 10.55
C ASP A 92 -0.62 -6.03 9.32
N PRO A 93 0.64 -5.62 9.01
CA PRO A 93 0.91 -4.73 7.89
C PRO A 93 0.50 -5.30 6.54
N ILE A 94 0.60 -6.62 6.35
CA ILE A 94 0.23 -7.25 5.08
C ILE A 94 -1.28 -7.29 4.94
N GLY A 95 -2.03 -7.61 5.99
CA GLY A 95 -3.49 -7.49 5.98
C GLY A 95 -3.95 -6.06 5.70
N ASP A 96 -3.31 -5.06 6.31
CA ASP A 96 -3.63 -3.64 6.01
C ASP A 96 -3.36 -3.28 4.55
N ALA A 97 -2.24 -3.72 3.98
CA ALA A 97 -1.96 -3.52 2.57
C ALA A 97 -2.98 -4.27 1.68
N GLN A 98 -3.38 -5.48 2.06
CA GLN A 98 -4.37 -6.27 1.32
C GLN A 98 -5.76 -5.64 1.33
N ARG A 99 -6.20 -5.01 2.42
CA ARG A 99 -7.45 -4.24 2.46
C ARG A 99 -7.47 -3.12 1.41
N ILE A 100 -6.36 -2.40 1.28
CA ILE A 100 -6.20 -1.34 0.28
C ILE A 100 -6.21 -1.93 -1.14
N VAL A 101 -5.47 -3.02 -1.36
CA VAL A 101 -5.44 -3.72 -2.65
C VAL A 101 -6.84 -4.19 -3.05
N GLU A 102 -7.58 -4.78 -2.12
CA GLU A 102 -8.94 -5.27 -2.36
C GLU A 102 -9.87 -4.14 -2.73
N TYR A 103 -9.85 -3.04 -1.97
CA TYR A 103 -10.61 -1.83 -2.30
C TYR A 103 -10.32 -1.35 -3.72
N VAL A 104 -9.05 -1.21 -4.10
CA VAL A 104 -8.67 -0.76 -5.46
C VAL A 104 -9.08 -1.77 -6.54
N ARG A 105 -9.12 -3.07 -6.20
CA ARG A 105 -9.57 -4.13 -7.11
C ARG A 105 -11.07 -4.02 -7.39
N ILE A 106 -11.88 -3.71 -6.38
CA ILE A 106 -13.35 -3.62 -6.48
C ILE A 106 -13.84 -2.24 -6.93
N ALA A 107 -13.11 -1.15 -6.67
CA ALA A 107 -13.46 0.23 -7.02
C ALA A 107 -13.31 0.54 -8.53
N LYS A 108 -13.36 -0.50 -9.38
CA LYS A 108 -13.34 -0.40 -10.84
C LYS A 108 -14.71 -0.06 -11.40
#